data_AF-A0A9P7EHH5-F1
#
_entry.id   AF-A0A9P7EHH5-F1
#
_cell.length_a   1.000
_cell.length_b   1.000
_cell.length_c   1.000
_cell.angle_alpha   90.00
_cell.angle_beta   90.00
_cell.angle_gamma   90.00
#
_symmetry.space_group_name_H-M   'P 1'
#
loop_
_entity.id
_entity.type
_entity.pdbx_description
1 polymer ?
#
loop_
_entity_poly.entity_id
_entity_poly.type
_entity_poly.pdbx_seq_one_letter_code
_entity_poly.pdbx_strand_id
1 'polypeptide(L)'
;GPYAIVRHPSYTGAALLSIGQFILHGSLSSLVRRSGVLDNPALKVIAMVLLIWRMIVAASLILRIGHEDETVKSISRAEWENWAKVVKYRLIPGVY
;
A
#
# COMPACT_ATOMS: atom_id res chain seq x y z
N GLY A 1 -7.28 2.25 -19.06
CA GLY A 1 -6.13 2.52 -18.15
C GLY A 1 -6.10 1.50 -17.02
N PRO A 2 -5.26 1.66 -15.98
CA PRO A 2 -5.11 0.68 -14.88
C PRO A 2 -6.41 0.30 -14.18
N TYR A 3 -7.36 1.23 -14.10
CA TYR A 3 -8.73 1.00 -13.59
C TYR A 3 -9.56 -0.02 -14.37
N ALA A 4 -9.12 -0.43 -15.57
CA ALA A 4 -9.76 -1.50 -16.33
C ALA A 4 -9.35 -2.90 -15.83
N ILE A 5 -8.30 -2.99 -15.01
CA ILE A 5 -7.75 -4.26 -14.51
C ILE A 5 -8.09 -4.42 -13.03
N VAL A 6 -7.84 -3.39 -12.22
CA VAL A 6 -8.07 -3.38 -10.77
C VAL A 6 -8.79 -2.10 -10.35
N ARG A 7 -9.60 -2.17 -9.28
CA ARG A 7 -10.36 -1.01 -8.78
C ARG A 7 -9.48 0.04 -8.11
N HIS A 8 -8.39 -0.39 -7.46
CA HIS A 8 -7.49 0.48 -6.70
C HIS A 8 -6.03 0.37 -7.21
N PRO A 9 -5.75 0.81 -8.45
CA PRO A 9 -4.41 0.69 -9.04
C PRO A 9 -3.36 1.52 -8.28
N SER A 10 -3.75 2.67 -7.72
CA SER A 10 -2.88 3.49 -6.88
C SER A 10 -2.47 2.75 -5.60
N TYR A 11 -3.39 2.00 -4.98
CA TYR A 11 -3.08 1.22 -3.77
C TYR A 11 -2.22 0.01 -4.08
N THR A 12 -2.37 -0.57 -5.27
CA THR A 12 -1.45 -1.59 -5.77
C THR A 12 -0.04 -1.03 -5.88
N GLY A 13 0.10 0.16 -6.48
CA GLY A 13 1.39 0.87 -6.54
C GLY A 13 1.95 1.20 -5.16
N ALA A 14 1.11 1.66 -4.23
CA ALA A 14 1.52 1.95 -2.86
C ALA A 14 1.99 0.70 -2.10
N ALA A 15 1.34 -0.45 -2.30
CA ALA A 15 1.75 -1.73 -1.74
C ALA A 15 3.11 -2.17 -2.30
N LEU A 16 3.29 -2.10 -3.61
CA LEU A 16 4.56 -2.42 -4.27
C LEU A 16 5.69 -1.50 -3.80
N LEU A 17 5.44 -0.19 -3.69
CA LEU A 17 6.39 0.78 -3.16
C LEU A 17 6.78 0.43 -1.72
N SER A 18 5.80 0.08 -0.89
CA SER A 18 6.05 -0.31 0.51
C SER A 18 6.95 -1.54 0.58
N ILE A 19 6.63 -2.59 -0.21
CA ILE A 19 7.47 -3.80 -0.32
C ILE A 19 8.90 -3.45 -0.76
N GLY A 20 9.04 -2.61 -1.79
CA GLY A 20 10.33 -2.14 -2.27
C GLY A 20 11.13 -1.41 -1.20
N GLN A 21 10.48 -0.58 -0.38
CA GLN A 21 11.13 0.09 0.74
C GLN A 21 11.59 -0.89 1.83
N PHE A 22 10.80 -1.93 2.14
CA PHE A 22 11.25 -2.99 3.07
C PHE A 22 12.50 -3.69 2.57
N ILE A 23 12.52 -4.05 1.29
CA ILE A 23 13.69 -4.69 0.67
C ILE A 23 14.89 -3.74 0.71
N LEU A 24 14.70 -2.48 0.31
CA LEU A 24 15.74 -1.47 0.24
C LEU A 24 16.39 -1.22 1.60
N HIS A 25 15.59 -1.01 2.65
CA HIS A 25 16.10 -0.73 4.00
C HIS A 25 16.58 -1.99 4.72
N GLY A 26 15.95 -3.13 4.47
CA GLY A 26 16.27 -4.43 5.06
C GLY A 26 17.55 -5.06 4.54
N SER A 27 17.94 -4.76 3.29
CA SER A 27 19.14 -5.29 2.65
C SER A 27 20.41 -5.05 3.48
N LEU A 28 21.33 -6.02 3.47
CA LEU A 28 22.65 -5.92 4.11
C LEU A 28 23.50 -4.79 3.53
N SER A 29 23.25 -4.42 2.27
CA SER A 29 23.94 -3.33 1.59
C SER A 29 23.22 -1.99 1.73
N SER A 30 22.16 -1.90 2.55
CA SER A 30 21.36 -0.69 2.66
C SER A 30 22.17 0.47 3.24
N LEU A 31 21.90 1.67 2.73
CA LEU A 31 22.57 2.88 3.22
C LEU A 31 22.35 3.07 4.72
N VAL A 32 21.15 2.75 5.23
CA VAL A 32 20.82 2.91 6.65
C VAL A 32 21.70 2.04 7.56
N ARG A 33 22.12 0.86 7.08
CA ARG A 33 23.05 -0.02 7.79
C ARG A 33 24.50 0.42 7.63
N ARG A 34 24.87 1.03 6.49
CA ARG A 34 26.25 1.45 6.19
C ARG A 34 26.61 2.84 6.71
N SER A 35 25.62 3.71 6.91
CA SER A 35 25.84 5.11 7.29
C SER A 35 26.15 5.32 8.78
N GLY A 36 26.14 4.26 9.59
CA GLY A 36 26.26 4.34 11.05
C GLY A 36 25.02 4.90 11.75
N VAL A 37 23.93 5.17 11.02
CA VAL A 37 22.67 5.69 11.58
C VAL A 37 22.11 4.74 12.65
N LEU A 38 22.26 3.42 12.47
CA LEU A 38 21.78 2.43 13.43
C LEU A 38 22.70 2.25 14.65
N ASP A 39 23.91 2.81 14.63
CA ASP A 39 24.85 2.75 15.76
C ASP A 39 24.50 3.77 16.85
N ASN A 40 23.79 4.85 16.47
CA ASN A 40 23.24 5.81 17.41
C ASN A 40 21.86 5.33 17.92
N PRO A 41 21.68 5.09 19.24
CA PRO A 41 20.42 4.60 19.79
C PRO A 41 19.19 5.47 19.47
N ALA A 42 19.35 6.81 19.49
CA ALA A 42 18.25 7.73 19.20
C ALA A 42 17.82 7.65 17.73
N LEU A 43 18.80 7.66 16.81
CA LEU A 43 18.52 7.55 15.38
C LEU A 43 17.96 6.18 15.00
N LYS A 44 18.41 5.11 15.69
CA LYS A 44 17.84 3.76 15.55
C LYS A 44 16.37 3.74 15.96
N VAL A 45 15.99 4.38 17.07
CA VAL A 45 14.58 4.50 17.49
C VAL A 45 13.78 5.26 16.44
N ILE A 46 14.28 6.38 15.93
CA ILE A 46 13.62 7.16 14.87
C ILE A 46 13.43 6.29 13.61
N ALA A 47 14.45 5.55 13.17
CA ALA A 47 14.36 4.67 12.03
C ALA A 47 13.29 3.57 12.21
N MET A 48 13.20 2.98 13.41
CA MET A 48 12.16 2.00 13.74
C MET A 48 10.76 2.62 13.74
N VAL A 49 10.60 3.81 14.32
CA VAL A 49 9.32 4.54 14.33
C VAL A 49 8.86 4.85 12.91
N LEU A 50 9.77 5.33 12.04
CA LEU A 50 9.46 5.60 10.64
C LEU A 50 9.05 4.33 9.88
N LEU A 51 9.71 3.20 10.15
CA LEU A 51 9.38 1.90 9.56
C LEU A 51 7.98 1.43 9.99
N ILE A 52 7.69 1.51 11.29
CA ILE A 52 6.38 1.13 11.86
C ILE A 52 5.28 2.04 11.31
N TRP A 53 5.51 3.36 11.31
CA TRP A 53 4.59 4.33 10.72
C TRP A 53 4.29 3.99 9.27
N ARG A 54 5.32 3.65 8.49
CA ARG A 54 5.15 3.25 7.08
C ARG A 54 4.29 2.00 6.93
N MET A 55 4.44 1.01 7.81
CA MET A 55 3.57 -0.18 7.84
C MET A 55 2.12 0.18 8.15
N ILE A 56 1.90 1.05 9.13
CA ILE A 56 0.55 1.48 9.53
C ILE A 56 -0.14 2.18 8.35
N VAL A 57 0.58 3.08 7.65
CA VAL A 57 0.04 3.76 6.47
C VAL A 57 -0.27 2.79 5.33
N ALA A 58 0.60 1.81 5.06
CA ALA A 58 0.34 0.82 4.02
C ALA A 58 -0.88 -0.06 4.37
N ALA A 59 -1.00 -0.50 5.62
CA ALA A 59 -2.12 -1.30 6.09
C ALA A 59 -3.44 -0.51 6.08
N SER A 60 -3.41 0.76 6.48
CA SER A 60 -4.62 1.59 6.51
C SER A 60 -5.22 1.82 5.12
N LEU A 61 -4.40 1.92 4.08
CA LEU A 61 -4.87 1.99 2.69
C LEU A 61 -5.63 0.72 2.28
N ILE A 62 -5.12 -0.46 2.65
CA ILE A 62 -5.77 -1.74 2.33
C ILE A 62 -7.11 -1.86 3.08
N LEU A 63 -7.14 -1.49 4.36
CA LEU A 63 -8.36 -1.52 5.16
C LEU A 63 -9.41 -0.51 4.67
N ARG A 64 -8.98 0.59 4.06
CA ARG A 64 -9.86 1.64 3.53
C ARG A 64 -10.62 1.26 2.26
N ILE A 65 -10.15 0.26 1.51
CA ILE A 65 -10.74 -0.18 0.24
C ILE A 65 -12.23 -0.49 0.36
N GLY A 66 -12.63 -1.23 1.40
CA GLY A 66 -14.03 -1.61 1.59
C GLY A 66 -14.94 -0.40 1.73
N HIS A 67 -14.52 0.55 2.57
CA HIS A 67 -15.26 1.77 2.83
C HIS A 67 -15.36 2.69 1.60
N GLU A 68 -14.30 2.78 0.79
CA GLU A 68 -14.35 3.55 -0.45
C GLU A 68 -15.25 2.91 -1.50
N ASP A 69 -15.17 1.58 -1.68
CA ASP A 69 -16.08 0.86 -2.58
C ASP A 69 -17.55 1.06 -2.17
N GLU A 70 -17.84 1.03 -0.86
CA GLU A 70 -19.18 1.29 -0.32
C GLU A 70 -19.63 2.74 -0.55
N THR A 71 -18.73 3.70 -0.37
CA THR A 71 -19.02 5.13 -0.59
C THR A 71 -19.37 5.38 -2.05
N VAL A 72 -18.57 4.88 -3.00
CA VAL A 72 -18.87 5.02 -4.44
C VAL A 72 -20.18 4.31 -4.79
N LYS A 73 -20.41 3.11 -4.24
CA LYS A 73 -21.67 2.38 -4.43
C LYS A 73 -22.89 3.12 -3.90
N SER A 74 -22.76 3.88 -2.81
CA SER A 74 -23.86 4.69 -2.25
C SER A 74 -24.23 5.89 -3.12
N ILE A 75 -23.28 6.44 -3.89
CA ILE A 75 -23.52 7.57 -4.79
C ILE A 75 -24.25 7.12 -6.05
N SER A 76 -23.78 6.04 -6.69
CA SER A 76 -24.36 5.51 -7.93
C SER A 76 -24.28 3.98 -7.96
N ARG A 77 -25.29 3.34 -7.39
CA ARG A 77 -25.31 1.88 -7.23
C ARG A 77 -25.31 1.12 -8.56
N ALA A 78 -26.14 1.55 -9.52
CA ALA A 78 -26.30 0.86 -10.78
C ALA A 78 -25.02 0.92 -11.65
N GLU A 79 -24.37 2.08 -11.71
CA GLU A 79 -23.10 2.25 -12.43
C GLU A 79 -21.99 1.45 -11.75
N TRP A 80 -21.91 1.51 -10.42
CA TRP A 80 -20.93 0.73 -9.66
C TRP A 80 -21.10 -0.77 -9.89
N GLU A 81 -22.33 -1.30 -9.83
CA GLU A 81 -22.59 -2.73 -10.05
C GLU A 81 -22.24 -3.18 -11.48
N ASN A 82 -22.51 -2.34 -12.49
CA ASN A 82 -22.15 -2.64 -13.88
C ASN A 82 -20.62 -2.59 -14.09
N TRP A 83 -19.96 -1.58 -13.55
CA TRP A 83 -18.51 -1.47 -13.60
C TRP A 83 -17.79 -2.58 -12.82
N ALA A 84 -18.26 -2.92 -11.62
CA ALA A 84 -17.68 -3.94 -10.74
C ALA A 84 -17.76 -5.37 -11.32
N LYS A 85 -18.69 -5.64 -12.25
CA LYS A 85 -18.75 -6.91 -13.00
C LYS A 85 -17.59 -7.05 -13.98
N VAL A 86 -17.15 -5.94 -14.57
CA VAL A 86 -16.03 -5.90 -15.52
C VAL A 86 -14.71 -5.86 -14.75
N VAL A 87 -14.61 -4.98 -13.75
CA VAL A 87 -13.41 -4.80 -12.93
C VAL A 87 -13.58 -5.58 -11.62
N LYS A 88 -13.26 -6.87 -11.69
CA LYS A 88 -13.51 -7.83 -10.60
C LYS A 88 -12.56 -7.67 -9.42
N TYR A 89 -11.30 -7.33 -9.70
CA TYR A 89 -10.22 -7.31 -8.71
C TYR A 89 -10.09 -5.94 -8.08
N ARG A 90 -9.91 -5.89 -6.76
CA ARG A 90 -9.72 -4.65 -6.00
C ARG A 90 -8.27 -4.17 -6.07
N LEU A 91 -7.30 -5.07 -5.95
CA LEU A 91 -5.87 -4.78 -5.82
C LEU A 91 -4.99 -5.72 -6.67
N ILE A 92 -5.15 -7.03 -6.54
CA ILE A 92 -4.26 -8.02 -7.15
C ILE A 92 -5.07 -8.88 -8.12
N PRO A 93 -4.77 -8.81 -9.44
CA PRO A 93 -5.43 -9.64 -10.42
C PRO A 93 -5.31 -11.12 -10.05
N GLY A 94 -6.44 -11.82 -10.03
CA GLY A 94 -6.52 -13.24 -9.70
C GLY A 94 -6.57 -13.59 -8.21
N VAL A 95 -6.40 -12.61 -7.32
CA VAL A 95 -6.41 -12.85 -5.85
C VAL A 95 -7.44 -11.99 -5.14
N TYR A 96 -7.38 -10.67 -5.31
CA TYR A 96 -8.18 -9.72 -4.54
C TYR A 96 -8.61 -8.52 -5.37
#